data_AF-A0A4Q1AWD5-F1
#
_entry.id   AF-A0A4Q1AWD5-F1
#
_cell.length_a   1.000
_cell.length_b   1.000
_cell.length_c   1.000
_cell.angle_alpha   90.00
_cell.angle_beta   90.00
_cell.angle_gamma   90.00
#
_symmetry.space_group_name_H-M   'P 1'
#
loop_
_entity.id
_entity.type
_entity.pdbx_description
1 polymer ?
#
loop_
_entity_poly.entity_id
_entity_poly.type
_entity_poly.pdbx_seq_one_letter_code
_entity_poly.pdbx_strand_id
1 'polypeptide(L)' 'MKLNEIIKSLNKVFSESENNDEQTEELLQKLCEKRKKLNKKVKRIKNERALKENKKKLKAVKKLIKKLKKNFS' A
#
# COMPACT_ATOMS: atom_id res chain seq x y z
N MET A 1 9.96 8.06 -0.86
CA MET A 1 9.77 7.04 0.19
C MET A 1 9.80 5.62 -0.34
N LYS A 2 10.72 4.80 0.20
CA LYS A 2 10.83 3.36 -0.11
C LYS A 2 9.60 2.63 0.45
N LEU A 3 9.21 1.49 -0.15
CA LEU A 3 8.03 0.72 0.31
C LEU A 3 8.13 0.35 1.81
N ASN A 4 9.36 0.14 2.29
CA ASN A 4 9.65 -0.19 3.68
C ASN A 4 9.29 0.92 4.67
N GLU A 5 9.41 2.20 4.29
CA GLU A 5 9.03 3.31 5.18
C GLU A 5 7.51 3.35 5.37
N ILE A 6 6.76 3.14 4.28
CA ILE A 6 5.29 3.08 4.34
C ILE A 6 4.86 1.91 5.24
N ILE A 7 5.52 0.76 5.15
CA ILE A 7 5.23 -0.41 6.01
C ILE A 7 5.57 -0.12 7.47
N LYS A 8 6.70 0.55 7.75
CA LYS A 8 7.07 0.96 9.12
C LYS A 8 6.03 1.93 9.71
N SER A 9 5.62 2.94 8.94
CA SER A 9 4.56 3.87 9.35
C SER A 9 3.24 3.15 9.61
N LEU A 10 2.89 2.17 8.77
CA LEU A 10 1.71 1.32 8.98
C LEU A 10 1.78 0.51 10.28
N ASN A 11 2.92 -0.13 10.57
CA ASN A 11 3.08 -0.89 11.81
C ASN A 11 3.02 0.01 13.04
N LYS A 12 3.54 1.24 12.94
CA LYS A 12 3.47 2.22 14.02
C LYS A 12 2.02 2.65 14.27
N VAL A 13 1.28 2.98 13.21
CA VAL A 13 -0.15 3.32 13.29
C VAL A 13 -1.01 2.16 13.79
N PHE A 14 -0.69 0.91 13.43
CA PHE A 14 -1.38 -0.25 14.00
C PHE A 14 -1.01 -0.55 15.46
N SER A 15 0.10 -0.03 15.97
CA SER A 15 0.53 -0.26 17.37
C SER A 15 0.02 0.84 18.31
N GLU A 16 -0.23 2.05 17.80
CA GLU A 16 -0.80 3.18 18.55
C GLU A 16 -2.32 3.19 18.36
N SER A 17 -3.01 2.29 19.07
CA SER A 17 -4.42 1.92 18.87
C SER A 17 -5.47 2.91 19.39
N GLU A 18 -5.18 4.20 19.58
CA GLU A 18 -6.16 5.09 20.21
C GLU A 18 -6.48 6.43 19.54
N ASN A 19 -5.69 7.04 18.65
CA ASN A 19 -6.05 8.39 18.14
C ASN A 19 -5.32 8.83 16.85
N ASN A 20 -5.28 7.99 15.82
CA ASN A 20 -4.52 8.32 14.59
C ASN A 20 -5.35 8.16 13.30
N ASP A 21 -6.62 8.52 13.32
CA ASP A 21 -7.49 8.48 12.13
C ASP A 21 -6.91 9.29 10.96
N GLU A 22 -6.38 10.48 11.22
CA GLU A 22 -5.77 11.34 10.19
C GLU A 22 -4.48 10.74 9.61
N GLN A 23 -3.59 10.19 10.45
CA GLN A 23 -2.37 9.49 9.98
C GLN A 23 -2.71 8.23 9.19
N THR A 24 -3.78 7.54 9.59
CA THR A 24 -4.29 6.35 8.91
C THR A 24 -4.86 6.71 7.54
N GLU A 25 -5.64 7.79 7.47
CA GLU A 25 -6.24 8.27 6.23
C GLU A 25 -5.15 8.71 5.24
N GLU A 26 -4.12 9.40 5.73
CA GLU A 26 -2.95 9.79 4.93
C GLU A 26 -2.18 8.55 4.41
N LEU A 27 -2.00 7.52 5.25
CA LEU A 27 -1.39 6.25 4.86
C LEU A 27 -2.23 5.48 3.84
N LEU A 28 -3.56 5.47 4.01
CA LEU A 28 -4.50 4.85 3.09
C LEU A 28 -4.45 5.55 1.72
N GLN A 29 -4.38 6.89 1.73
CA GLN A 29 -4.26 7.71 0.52
C GLN A 29 -2.93 7.42 -0.19
N LYS A 30 -1.80 7.41 0.53
CA LYS A 30 -0.46 7.04 -0.01
C LYS A 30 -0.45 5.63 -0.61
N LEU A 31 -1.06 4.65 0.06
CA LEU A 31 -1.19 3.29 -0.48
C LEU A 31 -2.09 3.25 -1.74
N CYS A 32 -3.19 3.99 -1.75
CA CYS A 32 -4.09 4.09 -2.90
C CYS A 32 -3.39 4.71 -4.12
N GLU A 33 -2.59 5.76 -3.92
CA GLU A 33 -1.76 6.33 -4.98
C GLU A 33 -0.74 5.33 -5.51
N LYS A 34 -0.05 4.63 -4.59
CA LYS A 34 0.95 3.62 -4.96
C LYS A 34 0.31 2.46 -5.73
N ARG A 35 -0.92 2.07 -5.36
CA ARG A 35 -1.74 1.12 -6.11
C ARG A 35 -2.01 1.62 -7.53
N LYS A 36 -2.45 2.87 -7.70
CA LYS A 36 -2.70 3.47 -9.03
C LYS A 36 -1.43 3.49 -9.88
N LYS A 37 -0.29 3.93 -9.31
CA LYS A 37 1.03 3.96 -9.97
C LYS A 37 1.49 2.57 -10.39
N LEU A 38 1.43 1.58 -9.50
CA LEU A 38 1.78 0.19 -9.82
C LEU A 38 0.87 -0.40 -10.88
N ASN A 39 -0.44 -0.11 -10.84
CA ASN A 39 -1.39 -0.61 -11.85
C ASN A 39 -1.08 -0.02 -13.24
N LYS A 40 -0.76 1.28 -13.32
CA LYS A 40 -0.29 1.90 -14.58
C LYS A 40 1.01 1.27 -15.08
N LYS A 41 1.98 1.00 -14.18
CA LYS A 41 3.23 0.31 -14.54
C LYS A 41 2.97 -1.11 -15.06
N VAL A 42 2.16 -1.91 -14.37
CA VAL A 42 1.79 -3.27 -14.78
C VAL A 42 1.16 -3.29 -16.17
N LYS A 43 0.32 -2.30 -16.53
CA LYS A 43 -0.27 -2.20 -17.88
C LYS A 43 0.74 -1.88 -18.99
N ARG A 44 1.87 -1.23 -18.66
CA ARG A 44 2.87 -0.76 -19.63
C ARG A 44 4.10 -1.67 -19.74
N ILE A 45 4.31 -2.55 -18.77
CA ILE A 45 5.46 -3.47 -18.77
C ILE A 45 5.21 -4.59 -19.77
N LYS A 46 6.11 -4.70 -20.75
CA LYS A 46 6.16 -5.82 -21.72
C LYS A 46 7.04 -6.98 -21.23
N ASN A 47 8.03 -6.70 -20.37
CA ASN A 47 8.91 -7.72 -19.80
C ASN A 47 8.16 -8.58 -18.76
N GLU A 48 8.05 -9.87 -19.02
CA GLU A 48 7.25 -10.81 -18.21
C GLU A 48 7.78 -10.97 -16.78
N ARG A 49 9.11 -10.97 -16.57
CA ARG A 49 9.73 -11.06 -15.24
C ARG A 49 9.42 -9.81 -14.41
N ALA A 50 9.59 -8.63 -15.01
CA ALA A 50 9.26 -7.36 -14.37
C ALA A 50 7.73 -7.23 -14.13
N LEU A 51 6.91 -7.77 -15.03
CA LEU A 51 5.45 -7.80 -14.89
C LEU A 51 5.04 -8.65 -13.69
N LYS A 52 5.60 -9.85 -13.55
CA LYS A 52 5.34 -10.76 -12.44
C LYS A 52 5.73 -10.14 -11.10
N GLU A 53 6.89 -9.47 -11.03
CA GLU A 53 7.34 -8.77 -9.83
C GLU A 53 6.43 -7.59 -9.46
N ASN A 54 6.07 -6.75 -10.43
CA ASN A 54 5.17 -5.62 -10.19
C ASN A 54 3.74 -6.07 -9.85
N LYS A 55 3.26 -7.19 -10.41
CA LYS A 55 2.00 -7.83 -10.00
C LYS A 55 2.05 -8.31 -8.55
N LYS A 56 3.16 -8.92 -8.10
CA LYS A 56 3.35 -9.29 -6.68
C LYS A 56 3.29 -8.06 -5.77
N LYS A 57 4.01 -6.99 -6.11
CA LYS A 57 3.98 -5.72 -5.36
C LYS A 57 2.57 -5.12 -5.32
N LEU A 58 1.84 -5.13 -6.45
CA LEU A 58 0.47 -4.65 -6.51
C LEU A 58 -0.47 -5.47 -5.62
N LYS A 59 -0.31 -6.80 -5.57
CA LYS A 59 -1.10 -7.68 -4.70
C LYS A 59 -0.84 -7.39 -3.22
N ALA A 60 0.42 -7.15 -2.84
CA ALA A 60 0.79 -6.77 -1.47
C ALA A 60 0.15 -5.43 -1.07
N VAL A 61 0.23 -4.40 -1.92
CA VAL A 61 -0.41 -3.10 -1.67
C VAL A 61 -1.94 -3.23 -1.53
N LYS A 62 -2.59 -4.03 -2.39
CA LYS A 62 -4.04 -4.30 -2.28
C LYS A 62 -4.40 -4.97 -0.94
N LYS A 63 -3.59 -5.92 -0.46
CA LYS A 63 -3.80 -6.56 0.84
C LYS A 63 -3.66 -5.57 2.00
N LEU A 64 -2.65 -4.70 1.98
CA LEU A 64 -2.45 -3.67 3.01
C LEU A 64 -3.64 -2.71 3.08
N ILE A 65 -4.11 -2.21 1.94
CA ILE A 65 -5.32 -1.37 1.88
C ILE A 65 -6.53 -2.09 2.47
N LYS A 66 -6.73 -3.37 2.14
CA LYS A 66 -7.86 -4.16 2.67
C LYS A 66 -7.76 -4.36 4.19
N LYS A 67 -6.55 -4.55 4.73
CA LYS A 67 -6.32 -4.67 6.18
C LYS A 67 -6.60 -3.35 6.90
N LEU A 68 -6.06 -2.24 6.40
CA LEU A 68 -6.37 -0.90 6.93
C LEU A 68 -7.87 -0.66 6.95
N LYS A 69 -8.56 -0.79 5.80
CA LYS A 69 -10.01 -0.58 5.75
C LYS A 69 -10.83 -1.46 6.70
N LYS A 70 -10.34 -2.64 7.08
CA LYS A 70 -11.01 -3.55 8.01
C LYS A 70 -10.78 -3.21 9.47
N ASN A 71 -9.65 -2.58 9.81
CA ASN A 71 -9.35 -2.18 11.18
C ASN A 71 -10.01 -0.83 11.55
N PHE A 72 -10.55 -0.11 10.56
CA PHE A 72 -11.19 1.21 10.72
C PHE A 72 -12.66 1.19 10.26
N SER A 73 -13.28 0.00 10.15
CA SER A 73 -14.70 -0.20 9.83
C SER A 73 -15.34 -1.07 10.89
#